data_AF-A0A974P4L8-F1
#
_entry.id   AF-A0A974P4L8-F1
#
_cell.length_a   1.000
_cell.length_b   1.000
_cell.length_c   1.000
_cell.angle_alpha   90.00
_cell.angle_beta   90.00
_cell.angle_gamma   90.00
#
_symmetry.space_group_name_H-M   'P 1'
#
loop_
_entity.id
_entity.type
_entity.pdbx_description
1 polymer ?
#
loop_
_entity_poly.entity_id
_entity_poly.type
_entity_poly.pdbx_seq_one_letter_code
_entity_poly.pdbx_strand_id
1 'polypeptide(L)'
;MWRDSESQDDFLNFTELAEQVATLATNASLLPISIGVFGTWGTGKSTVLSLVEQTLKNAEPAPIIVKFDAWLYQGFDDAKAALMEVVAARLVDESKANEGLLQKAKAFAGRVNYFRALGMAADFGLGMAFGVPPGLLTKAGGAIGAMVAGKAGGDDADALKEGGKAAVDAWSKLIRPAEEKTPPKEIAAFREEFGR
;
A
#
# COMPACT_ATOMS: atom_id res chain seq x y z
N MET A 1 -4.81 -12.60 -30.04
CA MET A 1 -3.76 -12.44 -29.01
C MET A 1 -3.70 -13.73 -28.22
N TRP A 2 -2.54 -14.36 -28.11
CA TRP A 2 -2.37 -15.58 -27.30
C TRP A 2 -2.48 -15.21 -25.82
N ARG A 3 -3.17 -16.03 -25.03
CA ARG A 3 -3.23 -15.85 -23.57
C ARG A 3 -1.87 -16.29 -23.01
N ASP A 4 -1.12 -15.32 -22.50
CA ASP A 4 -0.04 -15.58 -21.56
C ASP A 4 -0.72 -16.01 -20.25
N SER A 5 -0.69 -17.31 -19.96
CA SER A 5 -1.30 -17.88 -18.77
C SER A 5 -0.29 -18.74 -18.04
N GLU A 6 -0.27 -18.62 -16.73
CA GLU A 6 0.60 -19.38 -15.85
C GLU A 6 0.33 -20.89 -16.02
N SER A 7 1.38 -21.68 -16.16
CA SER A 7 1.26 -23.15 -16.21
C SER A 7 1.02 -23.68 -14.81
N GLN A 8 0.11 -24.66 -14.67
CA GLN A 8 -0.07 -25.40 -13.42
C GLN A 8 0.80 -26.66 -13.35
N ASP A 9 1.33 -27.10 -14.49
CA ASP A 9 2.20 -28.26 -14.58
C ASP A 9 3.66 -27.81 -14.67
N ASP A 10 4.52 -28.44 -13.86
CA ASP A 10 5.94 -28.14 -13.81
C ASP A 10 6.75 -29.07 -14.72
N PHE A 11 7.14 -28.55 -15.88
CA PHE A 11 8.02 -29.24 -16.83
C PHE A 11 9.49 -28.80 -16.72
N LEU A 12 9.78 -27.82 -15.87
CA LEU A 12 11.10 -27.17 -15.77
C LEU A 12 11.74 -27.30 -14.39
N ASN A 13 11.17 -28.17 -13.54
CA ASN A 13 11.61 -28.44 -12.18
C ASN A 13 11.60 -27.18 -11.28
N PHE A 14 10.65 -26.27 -11.51
CA PHE A 14 10.40 -25.11 -10.64
C PHE A 14 9.82 -25.49 -9.28
N THR A 15 9.34 -26.73 -9.11
CA THR A 15 8.79 -27.23 -7.84
C THR A 15 9.84 -27.21 -6.74
N GLU A 16 11.09 -27.63 -7.01
CA GLU A 16 12.18 -27.58 -6.02
C GLU A 16 12.47 -26.15 -5.57
N LEU A 17 12.44 -25.18 -6.50
CA LEU A 17 12.60 -23.77 -6.17
C LEU A 17 11.41 -23.26 -5.34
N ALA A 18 10.19 -23.65 -5.69
CA ALA A 18 8.99 -23.27 -4.98
C ALA A 18 8.98 -23.80 -3.53
N GLU A 19 9.43 -25.04 -3.32
CA GLU A 19 9.59 -25.65 -2.00
C GLU A 19 10.62 -24.92 -1.14
N GLN A 20 11.76 -24.53 -1.72
CA GLN A 20 12.77 -23.73 -1.00
C GLN A 20 12.23 -22.36 -0.60
N VAL A 21 11.55 -21.67 -1.52
CA VAL A 21 10.92 -20.37 -1.23
C VAL A 21 9.86 -20.51 -0.14
N ALA A 22 9.01 -21.54 -0.20
CA ALA A 22 7.98 -21.81 0.80
C ALA A 22 8.60 -22.12 2.18
N THR A 23 9.70 -22.89 2.20
CA THR A 23 10.44 -23.19 3.44
C THR A 23 11.03 -21.94 4.06
N LEU A 24 11.61 -21.04 3.26
CA LEU A 24 12.14 -19.76 3.76
C LEU A 24 11.01 -18.85 4.25
N ALA A 25 9.88 -18.79 3.53
CA ALA A 25 8.75 -17.94 3.87
C ALA A 25 8.00 -18.38 5.15
N THR A 26 8.04 -19.68 5.48
CA THR A 26 7.38 -20.22 6.69
C THR A 26 8.32 -20.34 7.90
N ASN A 27 9.62 -20.09 7.72
CA ASN A 27 10.59 -20.17 8.81
C ASN A 27 10.49 -18.94 9.74
N ALA A 28 9.93 -19.16 10.94
CA ALA A 28 9.75 -18.11 11.95
C ALA A 28 11.04 -17.38 12.35
N SER A 29 12.21 -18.02 12.28
CA SER A 29 13.49 -17.39 12.62
C SER A 29 13.97 -16.37 11.58
N LEU A 30 13.40 -16.40 10.37
CA LEU A 30 13.75 -15.51 9.27
C LEU A 30 12.75 -14.35 9.10
N LEU A 31 11.63 -14.36 9.83
CA LEU A 31 10.61 -13.34 9.71
C LEU A 31 11.03 -12.04 10.43
N PRO A 32 10.76 -10.85 9.84
CA PRO A 32 10.15 -10.63 8.53
C PRO A 32 11.17 -10.79 7.37
N ILE A 33 10.81 -11.57 6.34
CA ILE A 33 11.63 -11.78 5.14
C ILE A 33 10.98 -11.17 3.90
N SER A 34 11.80 -10.69 2.96
CA SER A 34 11.37 -10.29 1.61
C SER A 34 12.14 -11.11 0.58
N ILE A 35 11.43 -11.85 -0.27
CA ILE A 35 12.01 -12.72 -1.29
C ILE A 35 11.70 -12.12 -2.67
N GLY A 36 12.74 -11.83 -3.45
CA GLY A 36 12.61 -11.32 -4.82
C GLY A 36 12.85 -12.43 -5.84
N VAL A 37 11.91 -12.60 -6.78
CA VAL A 37 12.06 -13.52 -7.92
C VAL A 37 12.43 -12.71 -9.17
N PHE A 38 13.64 -12.89 -9.68
CA PHE A 38 14.18 -12.15 -10.82
C PHE A 38 14.35 -13.05 -12.04
N GLY A 39 14.22 -12.47 -13.24
CA GLY A 39 14.35 -13.18 -14.51
C GLY A 39 13.84 -12.37 -15.68
N THR A 40 14.28 -12.68 -16.89
CA THR A 40 13.85 -12.00 -18.12
C THR A 40 12.35 -12.25 -18.39
N TRP A 41 11.75 -11.46 -19.28
CA TRP A 41 10.34 -11.63 -19.63
C TRP A 41 10.11 -13.00 -20.30
N GLY A 42 9.06 -13.71 -19.91
CA GLY A 42 8.78 -15.07 -20.42
C GLY A 42 9.52 -16.23 -19.73
N THR A 43 10.33 -16.01 -18.69
CA THR A 43 11.06 -17.10 -18.00
C THR A 43 10.25 -17.90 -16.99
N GLY A 44 8.93 -17.69 -16.90
CA GLY A 44 8.08 -18.42 -15.94
C GLY A 44 8.10 -17.89 -14.50
N LYS A 45 8.46 -16.63 -14.25
CA LYS A 45 8.39 -16.03 -12.89
C LYS A 45 7.01 -16.17 -12.25
N SER A 46 5.95 -15.89 -13.01
CA SER A 46 4.58 -16.06 -12.52
C SER A 46 4.29 -17.53 -12.21
N THR A 47 4.72 -18.46 -13.07
CA THR A 47 4.65 -19.90 -12.81
C THR A 47 5.32 -20.28 -11.49
N VAL A 48 6.53 -19.77 -11.21
CA VAL A 48 7.21 -20.01 -9.92
C VAL A 48 6.37 -19.49 -8.75
N LEU A 49 5.81 -18.28 -8.85
CA LEU A 49 4.96 -17.71 -7.78
C LEU A 49 3.67 -18.52 -7.58
N SER A 50 3.07 -19.03 -8.66
CA SER A 50 1.90 -19.93 -8.61
C SER A 50 2.22 -21.25 -7.91
N LEU A 51 3.37 -21.85 -8.20
CA LEU A 51 3.83 -23.08 -7.52
C LEU A 51 4.12 -22.81 -6.05
N VAL A 52 4.77 -21.69 -5.71
CA VAL A 52 4.99 -21.27 -4.31
C VAL A 52 3.64 -21.14 -3.57
N GLU A 53 2.65 -20.51 -4.19
CA GLU A 53 1.30 -20.40 -3.63
C GLU A 53 0.69 -21.78 -3.37
N GLN A 54 0.80 -22.72 -4.31
CA GLN A 54 0.30 -24.08 -4.14
C GLN A 54 1.01 -24.81 -2.99
N THR A 55 2.34 -24.73 -2.92
CA THR A 55 3.13 -25.33 -1.84
C THR A 55 2.74 -24.75 -0.47
N LEU A 56 2.58 -23.43 -0.38
CA LEU A 56 2.18 -22.77 0.87
C LEU A 56 0.76 -23.14 1.30
N LYS A 57 -0.19 -23.32 0.38
CA LYS A 57 -1.55 -23.78 0.72
C LYS A 57 -1.58 -25.17 1.34
N ASN A 58 -0.61 -26.01 1.01
CA ASN A 58 -0.47 -27.36 1.56
C ASN A 58 0.36 -27.40 2.85
N ALA A 59 0.89 -26.25 3.31
CA ALA A 59 1.61 -26.19 4.58
C ALA A 59 0.66 -26.26 5.78
N GLU A 60 1.16 -26.76 6.91
CA GLU A 60 0.41 -26.83 8.17
C GLU A 60 1.15 -26.08 9.29
N PRO A 61 0.57 -24.99 9.86
CA PRO A 61 -0.68 -24.35 9.44
C PRO A 61 -0.51 -23.59 8.12
N ALA A 62 -1.57 -23.56 7.29
CA ALA A 62 -1.57 -22.84 6.03
C ALA A 62 -1.56 -21.32 6.30
N PRO A 63 -0.61 -20.57 5.72
CA PRO A 63 -0.58 -19.12 5.87
C PRO A 63 -1.69 -18.44 5.06
N ILE A 64 -2.07 -17.24 5.46
CA ILE A 64 -2.94 -16.38 4.66
C ILE A 64 -2.12 -15.83 3.49
N ILE A 65 -2.49 -16.21 2.27
CA ILE A 65 -1.82 -15.76 1.04
C ILE A 65 -2.61 -14.58 0.46
N VAL A 66 -1.91 -13.48 0.18
CA VAL A 66 -2.45 -12.28 -0.46
C VAL A 66 -1.76 -12.09 -1.81
N LYS A 67 -2.52 -12.20 -2.91
CA LYS A 67 -2.02 -11.88 -4.26
C LYS A 67 -2.26 -10.41 -4.56
N PHE A 68 -1.24 -9.73 -5.05
CA PHE A 68 -1.31 -8.34 -5.44
C PHE A 68 -0.63 -8.13 -6.79
N ASP A 69 -1.36 -7.60 -7.77
CA ASP A 69 -0.83 -7.17 -9.06
C ASP A 69 -0.77 -5.66 -9.12
N ALA A 70 0.45 -5.10 -9.06
CA ALA A 70 0.67 -3.66 -9.07
C ALA A 70 0.20 -2.98 -10.38
N TRP A 71 0.17 -3.69 -11.51
CA TRP A 71 -0.24 -3.13 -12.79
C TRP A 71 -1.74 -2.83 -12.83
N LEU A 72 -2.55 -3.66 -12.17
CA LEU A 72 -4.00 -3.47 -12.10
C LEU A 72 -4.37 -2.15 -11.41
N TYR A 73 -3.52 -1.66 -10.50
CA TYR A 73 -3.75 -0.45 -9.71
C TYR A 73 -3.03 0.78 -10.27
N GLN A 74 -2.41 0.68 -11.46
CA GLN A 74 -1.70 1.78 -12.08
C GLN A 74 -2.69 2.86 -12.54
N GLY A 75 -2.81 3.94 -11.75
CA GLY A 75 -3.60 5.13 -12.09
C GLY A 75 -4.83 5.42 -11.22
N PHE A 76 -5.10 4.63 -10.17
CA PHE A 76 -6.29 4.79 -9.30
C PHE A 76 -6.01 5.17 -7.84
N ASP A 77 -4.81 4.98 -7.30
CA ASP A 77 -4.39 5.47 -5.97
C ASP A 77 -2.87 5.21 -5.83
N ASP A 78 -2.23 5.65 -4.73
CA ASP A 78 -0.87 5.20 -4.38
C ASP A 78 -0.85 3.66 -4.32
N ALA A 79 0.04 3.00 -5.08
CA ALA A 79 0.16 1.54 -5.12
C ALA A 79 0.35 0.92 -3.72
N LYS A 80 0.93 1.68 -2.78
CA LYS A 80 1.05 1.27 -1.38
C LYS A 80 -0.30 1.22 -0.68
N ALA A 81 -1.16 2.21 -0.89
CA ALA A 81 -2.49 2.24 -0.31
C ALA A 81 -3.35 1.09 -0.85
N ALA A 82 -3.30 0.85 -2.16
CA ALA A 82 -3.98 -0.28 -2.78
C ALA A 82 -3.51 -1.63 -2.21
N LEU A 83 -2.20 -1.82 -2.02
CA LEU A 83 -1.66 -3.02 -1.37
C LEU A 83 -2.21 -3.17 0.06
N MET A 84 -2.19 -2.11 0.86
CA MET A 84 -2.69 -2.15 2.24
C MET A 84 -4.18 -2.44 2.31
N GLU A 85 -4.98 -1.95 1.37
CA GLU A 85 -6.42 -2.23 1.27
C GLU A 85 -6.69 -3.70 0.95
N VAL A 86 -5.98 -4.27 -0.03
CA VAL A 86 -6.10 -5.68 -0.39
C VAL A 86 -5.73 -6.58 0.80
N VAL A 87 -4.66 -6.25 1.51
CA VAL A 87 -4.26 -6.96 2.74
C VAL A 87 -5.35 -6.82 3.81
N ALA A 88 -5.85 -5.61 4.07
CA ALA A 88 -6.86 -5.36 5.10
C ALA A 88 -8.17 -6.11 4.81
N ALA A 89 -8.65 -6.05 3.56
CA ALA A 89 -9.85 -6.76 3.13
C ALA A 89 -9.69 -8.28 3.33
N ARG A 90 -8.54 -8.83 2.93
CA ARG A 90 -8.26 -10.26 3.10
C ARG A 90 -8.23 -10.68 4.57
N LEU A 91 -7.60 -9.89 5.44
CA LEU A 91 -7.55 -10.14 6.88
C LEU A 91 -8.94 -10.08 7.52
N VAL A 92 -9.79 -9.13 7.11
CA VAL A 92 -11.18 -9.03 7.61
C VAL A 92 -11.99 -10.26 7.21
N ASP A 93 -11.83 -10.75 5.99
CA ASP A 93 -12.55 -11.94 5.51
C ASP A 93 -12.13 -13.21 6.24
N GLU A 94 -10.83 -13.45 6.42
CA GLU A 94 -10.30 -14.63 7.11
C GLU A 94 -10.57 -14.62 8.62
N SER A 95 -10.69 -13.44 9.22
CA SER A 95 -10.91 -13.31 10.66
C SER A 95 -12.38 -13.40 11.09
N LYS A 96 -13.34 -13.55 10.16
CA LYS A 96 -14.78 -13.60 10.47
C LYS A 96 -15.17 -14.64 11.53
N ALA A 97 -14.43 -15.75 11.61
CA ALA A 97 -14.68 -16.83 12.57
C ALA A 97 -14.11 -16.57 13.97
N ASN A 98 -13.32 -15.52 14.16
CA ASN A 98 -12.68 -15.20 15.45
C ASN A 98 -12.88 -13.71 15.77
N GLU A 99 -13.75 -13.43 16.74
CA GLU A 99 -14.11 -12.05 17.11
C GLU A 99 -12.91 -11.19 17.50
N GLY A 100 -11.91 -11.75 18.19
CA GLY A 100 -10.70 -11.03 18.58
C GLY A 100 -9.84 -10.64 17.37
N LEU A 101 -9.66 -11.55 16.42
CA LEU A 101 -8.94 -11.27 15.17
C LEU A 101 -9.72 -10.30 14.27
N LEU A 102 -11.05 -10.42 14.24
CA LEU A 102 -11.92 -9.56 13.45
C LEU A 102 -11.83 -8.10 13.91
N GLN A 103 -11.76 -7.87 15.22
CA GLN A 103 -11.58 -6.53 15.76
C GLN A 103 -10.24 -5.92 15.34
N LYS A 104 -9.14 -6.68 15.40
CA LYS A 104 -7.82 -6.23 14.95
C LYS A 104 -7.80 -5.93 13.44
N ALA A 105 -8.38 -6.82 12.63
CA ALA A 105 -8.46 -6.64 11.19
C ALA A 105 -9.28 -5.39 10.82
N LYS A 106 -10.41 -5.15 11.50
CA LYS A 106 -11.22 -3.93 11.32
C LYS A 106 -10.48 -2.67 11.77
N ALA A 107 -9.74 -2.74 12.87
CA ALA A 107 -8.91 -1.63 13.33
C ALA A 107 -7.84 -1.26 12.29
N PHE A 108 -7.14 -2.26 11.74
CA PHE A 108 -6.18 -2.08 10.66
C PHE A 108 -6.83 -1.48 9.40
N ALA A 109 -7.96 -2.03 8.94
CA ALA A 109 -8.70 -1.50 7.79
C ALA A 109 -9.15 -0.05 8.02
N GLY A 110 -9.58 0.29 9.24
CA GLY A 110 -9.94 1.65 9.64
C GLY A 110 -8.76 2.62 9.52
N ARG A 111 -7.55 2.20 9.90
CA ARG A 111 -6.33 3.01 9.73
C ARG A 111 -6.01 3.28 8.26
N VAL A 112 -6.08 2.25 7.42
CA VAL A 112 -5.85 2.38 5.96
C VAL A 112 -6.83 3.39 5.35
N ASN A 113 -8.11 3.28 5.69
CA ASN A 113 -9.14 4.22 5.22
C ASN A 113 -8.93 5.64 5.73
N TYR A 114 -8.48 5.82 6.98
CA TYR A 114 -8.16 7.14 7.53
C TYR A 114 -7.03 7.81 6.76
N PHE A 115 -5.92 7.11 6.49
CA PHE A 115 -4.81 7.65 5.70
C PHE A 115 -5.22 8.02 4.28
N ARG A 116 -6.09 7.21 3.65
CA ARG A 116 -6.61 7.49 2.31
C ARG A 116 -7.50 8.73 2.29
N ALA A 117 -8.42 8.83 3.25
CA ALA A 117 -9.28 10.00 3.40
C ALA A 117 -8.48 11.27 3.69
N LEU A 118 -7.42 11.18 4.50
CA LEU A 118 -6.50 12.28 4.76
C LEU A 118 -5.77 12.73 3.48
N GLY A 119 -5.26 11.79 2.68
CA GLY A 119 -4.64 12.07 1.39
C GLY A 119 -5.60 12.78 0.44
N MET A 120 -6.81 12.25 0.29
CA MET A 120 -7.86 12.87 -0.55
C MET A 120 -8.26 14.26 -0.08
N ALA A 121 -8.37 14.49 1.24
CA ALA A 121 -8.68 15.79 1.81
C ALA A 121 -7.55 16.80 1.57
N ALA A 122 -6.30 16.37 1.65
CA ALA A 122 -5.14 17.19 1.31
C ALA A 122 -5.13 17.54 -0.20
N ASP A 123 -5.36 16.57 -1.07
CA ASP A 123 -5.46 16.79 -2.52
C ASP A 123 -6.59 17.75 -2.88
N PHE A 124 -7.75 17.60 -2.25
CA PHE A 124 -8.88 18.50 -2.45
C PHE A 124 -8.57 19.91 -1.92
N GLY A 125 -8.01 20.02 -0.72
CA GLY A 125 -7.65 21.31 -0.12
C GLY A 125 -6.61 22.08 -0.93
N LEU A 126 -5.57 21.38 -1.39
CA LEU A 126 -4.55 21.95 -2.27
C LEU A 126 -5.13 22.25 -3.66
N GLY A 127 -5.92 21.36 -4.24
CA GLY A 127 -6.56 21.57 -5.54
C GLY A 127 -7.44 22.81 -5.57
N MET A 128 -8.27 23.00 -4.54
CA MET A 128 -9.11 24.18 -4.40
C MET A 128 -8.29 25.47 -4.20
N ALA A 129 -7.21 25.41 -3.41
CA ALA A 129 -6.34 26.57 -3.18
C ALA A 129 -5.55 26.99 -4.43
N PHE A 130 -5.12 26.02 -5.25
CA PHE A 130 -4.29 26.25 -6.43
C PHE A 130 -5.06 26.19 -7.76
N GLY A 131 -6.39 26.14 -7.72
CA GLY A 131 -7.24 26.09 -8.92
C GLY A 131 -7.08 24.82 -9.77
N VAL A 132 -6.56 23.75 -9.19
CA VAL A 132 -6.32 22.47 -9.87
C VAL A 132 -7.51 21.53 -9.64
N PRO A 133 -8.10 20.93 -10.70
CA PRO A 133 -9.19 19.98 -10.56
C PRO A 133 -8.85 18.80 -9.64
N PRO A 134 -9.81 18.32 -8.82
CA PRO A 134 -9.62 17.16 -7.95
C PRO A 134 -9.11 15.93 -8.71
N GLY A 135 -8.12 15.24 -8.17
CA GLY A 135 -7.55 14.01 -8.74
C GLY A 135 -6.46 14.20 -9.81
N LEU A 136 -6.13 15.44 -10.20
CA LEU A 136 -5.01 15.72 -11.11
C LEU A 136 -3.66 15.83 -10.38
N LEU A 137 -3.68 16.21 -9.10
CA LEU A 137 -2.48 16.40 -8.28
C LEU A 137 -1.70 15.10 -8.03
N THR A 138 -2.41 14.00 -7.74
CA THR A 138 -1.80 12.68 -7.49
C THR A 138 -1.16 12.06 -8.73
N LYS A 139 -1.66 12.37 -9.94
CA LYS A 139 -1.07 11.91 -11.21
C LYS A 139 0.15 12.73 -11.64
N ALA A 140 0.34 13.92 -11.07
CA ALA A 140 1.40 14.87 -11.43
C ALA A 140 2.43 15.03 -10.31
N GLY A 141 2.82 13.94 -9.63
CA GLY A 141 3.76 13.96 -8.50
C GLY A 141 5.09 14.69 -8.77
N GLY A 142 5.51 14.83 -10.03
CA GLY A 142 6.68 15.62 -10.42
C GLY A 142 6.46 17.13 -10.56
N ALA A 143 5.25 17.59 -10.89
CA ALA A 143 4.96 19.01 -11.14
C ALA A 143 4.71 19.80 -9.85
N ILE A 144 4.08 19.17 -8.86
CA ILE A 144 3.86 19.78 -7.53
C ILE A 144 5.20 19.88 -6.79
N GLY A 145 6.06 18.88 -6.89
CA GLY A 145 7.43 18.93 -6.36
C GLY A 145 8.21 20.12 -6.93
N ALA A 146 8.01 20.48 -8.21
CA ALA A 146 8.64 21.64 -8.84
C ALA A 146 8.02 22.99 -8.42
N MET A 147 6.71 23.06 -8.17
CA MET A 147 6.05 24.26 -7.62
C MET A 147 6.39 24.49 -6.14
N VAL A 148 6.37 23.43 -5.33
CA VAL A 148 6.71 23.47 -3.89
C VAL A 148 8.21 23.67 -3.67
N ALA A 149 9.06 23.13 -4.55
CA ALA A 149 10.51 23.40 -4.53
C ALA A 149 10.89 24.77 -5.14
N GLY A 150 9.92 25.67 -5.38
CA GLY A 150 10.19 27.06 -5.73
C GLY A 150 10.85 27.25 -7.09
N LYS A 151 10.53 26.41 -8.09
CA LYS A 151 11.12 26.49 -9.44
C LYS A 151 10.23 27.14 -10.50
N ALA A 152 9.30 28.01 -10.08
CA ALA A 152 8.62 28.96 -10.94
C ALA A 152 9.05 30.39 -10.53
N GLY A 153 9.46 31.19 -11.50
CA GLY A 153 10.33 32.35 -11.32
C GLY A 153 9.78 33.52 -10.51
N GLY A 154 10.71 34.14 -9.77
CA GLY A 154 10.85 35.60 -9.66
C GLY A 154 9.88 36.34 -8.74
N ASP A 155 8.61 36.47 -9.11
CA ASP A 155 7.80 37.61 -8.68
C ASP A 155 6.61 37.27 -7.74
N ASP A 156 6.35 36.00 -7.44
CA ASP A 156 5.18 35.57 -6.65
C ASP A 156 5.50 35.09 -5.21
N ALA A 157 6.73 35.33 -4.72
CA ALA A 157 7.20 34.78 -3.44
C ALA A 157 6.43 35.29 -2.20
N ASP A 158 5.92 36.53 -2.22
CA ASP A 158 5.20 37.11 -1.09
C ASP A 158 3.72 36.68 -1.06
N ALA A 159 3.07 36.55 -2.21
CA ALA A 159 1.71 36.00 -2.34
C ALA A 159 1.67 34.51 -1.95
N LEU A 160 2.71 33.74 -2.28
CA LEU A 160 2.88 32.35 -1.86
C LEU A 160 3.12 32.20 -0.35
N LYS A 161 3.84 33.15 0.28
CA LYS A 161 4.04 33.14 1.75
C LYS A 161 2.76 33.47 2.50
N GLU A 162 1.96 34.42 2.03
CA GLU A 162 0.67 34.73 2.65
C GLU A 162 -0.36 33.62 2.41
N GLY A 163 -0.44 33.09 1.18
CA GLY A 163 -1.30 31.95 0.85
C GLY A 163 -0.90 30.66 1.58
N GLY A 164 0.40 30.41 1.73
CA GLY A 164 0.93 29.29 2.51
C GLY A 164 0.64 29.42 4.01
N LYS A 165 0.77 30.63 4.58
CA LYS A 165 0.39 30.89 5.99
C LYS A 165 -1.11 30.74 6.21
N ALA A 166 -1.95 31.26 5.31
CA ALA A 166 -3.40 31.13 5.41
C ALA A 166 -3.86 29.67 5.27
N ALA A 167 -3.23 28.89 4.39
CA ALA A 167 -3.50 27.46 4.25
C ALA A 167 -3.09 26.67 5.51
N VAL A 168 -1.93 26.98 6.09
CA VAL A 168 -1.45 26.38 7.35
C VAL A 168 -2.32 26.79 8.55
N ASP A 169 -2.77 28.05 8.62
CA ASP A 169 -3.67 28.55 9.65
C ASP A 169 -5.09 27.97 9.52
N ALA A 170 -5.57 27.77 8.29
CA ALA A 170 -6.84 27.10 8.03
C ALA A 170 -6.78 25.61 8.40
N TRP A 171 -5.69 24.92 8.03
CA TRP A 171 -5.44 23.53 8.42
C TRP A 171 -5.31 23.37 9.94
N SER A 172 -4.54 24.25 10.61
CA SER A 172 -4.36 24.20 12.06
C SER A 172 -5.62 24.57 12.86
N LYS A 173 -6.55 25.36 12.28
CA LYS A 173 -7.87 25.62 12.88
C LYS A 173 -8.86 24.47 12.70
N LEU A 174 -8.76 23.72 11.59
CA LEU A 174 -9.55 22.51 11.34
C LEU A 174 -9.05 21.31 12.16
N ILE A 175 -7.76 21.29 12.50
CA ILE A 175 -7.16 20.31 13.42
C ILE A 175 -7.29 20.84 14.86
N ARG A 176 -8.46 20.68 15.48
CA ARG A 176 -8.63 20.75 16.95
C ARG A 176 -9.32 19.48 17.46
N PRO A 177 -9.03 19.09 18.72
CA PRO A 177 -8.81 17.69 19.07
C PRO A 177 -10.14 17.00 19.40
N ALA A 178 -10.54 16.07 18.54
CA ALA A 178 -11.48 15.00 18.90
C ALA A 178 -10.71 13.69 18.77
N GLU A 179 -10.44 13.04 19.91
CA GLU A 179 -9.81 11.73 20.11
C GLU A 179 -8.67 11.34 19.14
N GLU A 180 -7.45 11.50 19.67
CA GLU A 180 -6.12 11.50 19.05
C GLU A 180 -5.75 10.35 18.09
N LYS A 181 -6.36 10.26 16.91
CA LYS A 181 -5.85 9.46 15.79
C LYS A 181 -4.90 10.27 14.90
N THR A 182 -3.73 10.64 15.44
CA THR A 182 -2.71 11.34 14.64
C THR A 182 -1.87 10.35 13.82
N PRO A 183 -1.41 10.71 12.59
CA PRO A 183 -0.59 9.83 11.76
C PRO A 183 0.61 9.18 12.48
N PRO A 184 1.40 9.88 13.32
CA PRO A 184 2.51 9.26 14.04
C PRO A 184 2.05 8.25 15.09
N LYS A 185 0.92 8.52 15.78
CA LYS A 185 0.32 7.59 16.77
C LYS A 185 -0.19 6.32 16.09
N GLU A 186 -0.80 6.43 14.91
CA GLU A 186 -1.26 5.24 14.16
C GLU A 186 -0.10 4.39 13.63
N ILE A 187 1.01 5.01 13.20
CA ILE A 187 2.23 4.28 12.81
C ILE A 187 2.85 3.58 14.02
N ALA A 188 2.91 4.25 15.17
CA ALA A 188 3.41 3.65 16.41
C ALA A 188 2.53 2.48 16.87
N ALA A 189 1.21 2.65 16.87
CA ALA A 189 0.25 1.60 17.20
C ALA A 189 0.34 0.40 16.25
N PHE A 190 0.52 0.64 14.94
CA PHE A 190 0.75 -0.44 13.98
C PHE A 190 2.02 -1.24 14.30
N ARG A 191 3.14 -0.56 14.61
CA ARG A 191 4.39 -1.24 14.98
C ARG A 191 4.26 -2.02 16.28
N GLU A 192 3.53 -1.50 17.27
CA GLU A 192 3.30 -2.21 18.53
C GLU A 192 2.44 -3.47 18.33
N GLU A 193 1.43 -3.40 17.44
CA GLU A 193 0.49 -4.48 17.18
C GLU A 193 1.06 -5.61 16.28
N PHE A 194 1.94 -5.27 15.34
CA PHE A 194 2.47 -6.20 14.32
C PHE A 194 3.99 -6.43 14.38
N GLY A 195 4.72 -5.77 15.27
CA GLY A 195 6.19 -5.84 15.36
C GLY A 195 6.75 -6.89 16.33
N ARG A 196 5.95 -7.88 16.73
CA ARG A 196 6.37 -8.99 17.62
C ARG A 196 6.44 -10.30 16.88
#